data_AF-A0AAD6C6G8-F1
#
_entry.id   AF-A0AAD6C6G8-F1
#
_cell.length_a   1.000
_cell.length_b   1.000
_cell.length_c   1.000
_cell.angle_alpha   90.00
_cell.angle_beta   90.00
_cell.angle_gamma   90.00
#
_symmetry.space_group_name_H-M   'P 1'
#
loop_
_entity.id
_entity.type
_entity.pdbx_description
1 polymer ?
#
loop_
_entity_poly.entity_id
_entity_poly.type
_entity_poly.pdbx_seq_one_letter_code
_entity_poly.pdbx_strand_id
1 'polypeptide(L)'
;MRSFTVAIWSATPLSSPLAKYATTAAAPVPELKVVKSNMVEMENLPALDAVDCLLLSGSKHSSFDNDEWILRTVNHVPKVHETGRIPITGICFGHQIIGRALGGAELFGAKYLSQKLIPWKSLHQMHRDAVLQSPQGVVNLGTSPACEIQGLYIPGTIFSIQAHPEFNATIMGNILDVRHRQGVFEDKLLDDANRRAHKIHDREFVGEAIWRFLLEENQ
;
A
#
# COMPACT_ATOMS: atom_id res chain seq x y z
N MET A 1 14.96 -32.70 -4.26
CA MET A 1 13.66 -32.98 -4.88
C MET A 1 13.31 -31.79 -5.76
N ARG A 2 13.15 -32.03 -7.07
CA ARG A 2 12.74 -31.17 -8.20
C ARG A 2 13.35 -29.76 -8.36
N SER A 3 14.08 -29.60 -9.47
CA SER A 3 14.41 -28.33 -10.12
C SER A 3 13.16 -27.68 -10.71
N PHE A 4 13.10 -26.35 -10.63
CA PHE A 4 12.06 -25.51 -11.22
C PHE A 4 12.72 -24.54 -12.22
N THR A 5 12.18 -24.49 -13.44
CA THR A 5 12.54 -23.50 -14.46
C THR A 5 11.25 -22.76 -14.85
N VAL A 6 11.23 -21.44 -14.68
CA VAL A 6 10.12 -20.57 -15.10
C VAL A 6 10.65 -19.58 -16.12
N ALA A 7 10.05 -19.57 -17.31
CA ALA A 7 10.29 -18.55 -18.32
C ALA A 7 9.25 -17.43 -18.17
N ILE A 8 9.72 -16.20 -17.99
CA ILE A 8 8.87 -15.00 -17.97
C ILE A 8 9.02 -14.33 -19.34
N TRP A 9 7.94 -14.28 -20.11
CA TRP A 9 7.86 -13.46 -21.32
C TRP A 9 7.18 -12.13 -20.99
N SER A 10 7.92 -11.04 -21.11
CA SER A 10 7.42 -9.66 -21.00
C SER A 10 7.65 -8.93 -22.31
N ALA A 11 6.62 -8.28 -22.85
CA ALA A 11 6.69 -7.50 -24.08
C ALA A 11 7.14 -6.04 -23.86
N THR A 12 7.79 -5.72 -22.74
CA THR A 12 8.23 -4.34 -22.42
C THR A 12 9.51 -4.36 -21.55
N PRO A 13 10.46 -3.44 -21.72
CA PRO A 13 11.69 -3.40 -20.92
C PRO A 13 11.40 -3.28 -19.42
N LEU A 14 12.04 -4.12 -18.61
CA LEU A 14 12.01 -4.08 -17.15
C LEU A 14 12.77 -2.84 -16.63
N SER A 15 12.18 -1.65 -16.75
CA SER A 15 12.72 -0.41 -16.17
C SER A 15 12.03 -0.01 -14.85
N SER A 16 11.10 -0.82 -14.34
CA SER A 16 10.48 -0.59 -13.03
C SER A 16 11.38 -1.09 -11.90
N PRO A 17 11.60 -0.33 -10.81
CA PRO A 17 12.25 -0.80 -9.59
C PRO A 17 11.64 -2.08 -9.01
N LEU A 18 10.36 -2.36 -9.32
CA LEU A 18 9.65 -3.56 -8.90
C LEU A 18 10.02 -4.81 -9.71
N ALA A 19 10.70 -4.65 -10.85
CA ALA A 19 11.12 -5.75 -11.72
C ALA A 19 11.91 -6.83 -10.99
N LYS A 20 12.79 -6.44 -10.05
CA LYS A 20 13.59 -7.41 -9.27
C LYS A 20 12.73 -8.30 -8.37
N TYR A 21 11.57 -7.81 -7.95
CA TYR A 21 10.60 -8.56 -7.15
C TYR A 21 9.66 -9.42 -8.00
N ALA A 22 9.64 -9.24 -9.32
CA ALA A 22 8.84 -10.04 -10.24
C ALA A 22 9.54 -11.32 -10.73
N THR A 23 10.86 -11.45 -10.55
CA THR A 23 11.68 -12.47 -11.25
C THR A 23 12.52 -13.35 -10.33
N THR A 24 12.60 -13.07 -9.02
CA THR A 24 13.39 -13.86 -8.07
C THR A 24 12.66 -15.15 -7.66
N ALA A 25 13.37 -16.25 -7.40
CA ALA A 25 12.74 -17.49 -6.92
C ALA A 25 12.18 -17.28 -5.50
N ALA A 26 11.01 -17.86 -5.19
CA ALA A 26 10.42 -17.77 -3.86
C ALA A 26 11.33 -18.46 -2.83
N ALA A 27 11.83 -17.69 -1.85
CA ALA A 27 12.43 -18.23 -0.64
C ALA A 27 11.40 -19.06 0.14
N PRO A 28 11.83 -20.02 1.00
CA PRO A 28 10.90 -20.72 1.89
C PRO A 28 10.06 -19.71 2.68
N VAL A 29 8.74 -19.87 2.66
CA VAL A 29 7.80 -18.97 3.36
C VAL A 29 7.99 -19.19 4.87
N PRO A 30 8.47 -18.19 5.63
CA PRO A 30 8.66 -18.35 7.08
C PRO A 30 7.31 -18.42 7.82
N GLU A 31 7.35 -18.90 9.05
CA GLU A 31 6.18 -18.86 9.94
C GLU A 31 5.80 -17.39 10.22
N LEU A 32 4.58 -17.00 9.89
CA LEU A 32 4.08 -15.64 10.10
C LEU A 32 3.58 -15.45 11.54
N LYS A 33 4.26 -14.61 12.31
CA LYS A 33 3.79 -14.12 13.61
C LYS A 33 3.32 -12.68 13.48
N VAL A 34 2.09 -12.41 13.94
CA VAL A 34 1.47 -11.07 13.83
C VAL A 34 1.29 -10.48 15.22
N VAL A 35 1.99 -9.38 15.49
CA VAL A 35 1.73 -8.49 16.62
C VAL A 35 0.83 -7.36 16.12
N LYS A 36 -0.29 -7.10 16.82
CA LYS A 36 -1.25 -6.07 16.44
C LYS A 36 -1.25 -4.96 17.50
N SER A 37 -1.31 -3.72 17.03
CA SER A 37 -1.52 -2.54 17.87
C SER A 37 -2.64 -1.71 17.25
N ASN A 38 -3.71 -1.46 18.01
CA ASN A 38 -4.75 -0.54 17.63
C ASN A 38 -4.32 0.90 17.94
N MET A 39 -3.97 1.63 16.88
CA MET A 39 -3.51 3.02 17.02
C MET A 39 -4.60 3.94 17.56
N VAL A 40 -5.86 3.76 17.16
CA VAL A 40 -6.99 4.61 17.57
C VAL A 40 -7.23 4.48 19.07
N GLU A 41 -7.14 3.27 19.61
CA GLU A 41 -7.25 2.98 21.05
C GLU A 41 -5.94 3.27 21.81
N MET A 42 -4.97 3.90 21.14
CA MET A 42 -3.67 4.28 21.72
C MET A 42 -2.89 3.12 22.33
N GLU A 43 -3.07 1.89 21.82
CA GLU A 43 -2.28 0.74 22.25
C GLU A 43 -0.78 0.97 22.02
N ASN A 44 0.05 0.26 22.78
CA ASN A 44 1.50 0.35 22.62
C ASN A 44 1.92 -0.11 21.22
N LEU A 45 2.73 0.71 20.55
CA LEU A 45 3.39 0.31 19.30
C LEU A 45 4.41 -0.80 19.61
N PRO A 46 4.62 -1.76 18.69
CA PRO A 46 5.55 -2.85 18.92
C PRO A 46 6.97 -2.31 19.14
N ALA A 47 7.70 -2.95 20.06
CA ALA A 47 9.11 -2.67 20.23
C ALA A 47 9.87 -3.06 18.95
N LEU A 48 10.80 -2.21 18.50
CA LEU A 48 11.49 -2.36 17.21
C LEU A 48 12.45 -3.56 17.16
N ASP A 49 12.85 -4.07 18.31
CA ASP A 49 13.63 -5.31 18.47
C ASP A 49 12.74 -6.57 18.47
N ALA A 50 11.42 -6.42 18.64
CA ALA A 50 10.47 -7.52 18.67
C ALA A 50 9.81 -7.82 17.31
N VAL A 51 10.12 -7.03 16.27
CA VAL A 51 9.54 -7.17 14.93
C VAL A 51 10.60 -7.10 13.84
N ASP A 52 10.34 -7.81 12.75
CA ASP A 52 11.20 -7.80 11.56
C ASP A 52 10.73 -6.77 10.52
N CYS A 53 9.46 -6.40 10.54
CA CYS A 53 8.89 -5.42 9.63
C CYS A 53 7.66 -4.73 10.23
N LEU A 54 7.24 -3.61 9.63
CA LEU A 54 6.00 -2.90 9.99
C LEU A 54 5.04 -2.84 8.79
N LEU A 55 3.76 -3.10 9.05
CA LEU A 55 2.67 -2.92 8.10
C LEU A 55 1.66 -1.90 8.66
N LEU A 56 1.48 -0.79 7.94
CA LEU A 56 0.44 0.20 8.21
C LEU A 56 -0.73 -0.05 7.27
N SER A 57 -1.88 -0.45 7.83
CA SER A 57 -3.07 -0.79 7.06
C SER A 57 -3.83 0.45 6.55
N GLY A 58 -4.85 0.20 5.72
CA GLY A 58 -5.87 1.20 5.42
C GLY A 58 -6.69 1.60 6.66
N SER A 59 -7.38 2.73 6.56
CA SER A 59 -8.28 3.25 7.60
C SER A 59 -9.46 3.99 6.98
N LYS A 60 -10.54 4.15 7.75
CA LYS A 60 -11.66 5.03 7.40
C LYS A 60 -11.40 6.50 7.73
N HIS A 61 -10.40 6.77 8.57
CA HIS A 61 -10.00 8.11 9.04
C HIS A 61 -9.15 8.82 7.98
N SER A 62 -9.10 10.15 8.03
CA SER A 62 -8.13 10.90 7.23
C SER A 62 -6.75 10.77 7.85
N SER A 63 -5.72 10.55 7.02
CA SER A 63 -4.31 10.56 7.46
C SER A 63 -3.77 11.94 7.79
N PHE A 64 -4.53 12.99 7.44
CA PHE A 64 -4.13 14.39 7.58
C PHE A 64 -4.79 15.08 8.77
N ASP A 65 -5.73 14.41 9.44
CA ASP A 65 -6.24 14.88 10.72
C ASP A 65 -5.09 14.94 11.75
N ASN A 66 -5.28 15.76 12.78
CA ASN A 66 -4.30 15.98 13.85
C ASN A 66 -4.69 15.26 15.15
N ASP A 67 -5.53 14.21 15.06
CA ASP A 67 -5.81 13.35 16.20
C ASP A 67 -4.48 12.81 16.76
N GLU A 68 -4.41 12.69 18.08
CA GLU A 68 -3.17 12.32 18.79
C GLU A 68 -2.58 11.01 18.25
N TRP A 69 -3.43 10.01 18.00
CA TRP A 69 -2.98 8.73 17.47
C TRP A 69 -2.40 8.83 16.05
N ILE A 70 -2.90 9.73 15.21
CA ILE A 70 -2.38 9.96 13.86
C ILE A 70 -1.00 10.59 13.96
N LEU A 71 -0.87 11.67 14.72
CA LEU A 71 0.41 12.35 14.93
C LEU A 71 1.44 11.42 15.55
N ARG A 72 1.02 10.58 16.51
CA ARG A 72 1.88 9.54 17.10
C ARG A 72 2.40 8.57 16.05
N THR A 73 1.56 8.11 15.13
CA THR A 73 1.96 7.20 14.05
C THR A 73 2.87 7.89 13.03
N VAL A 74 2.52 9.11 12.60
CA VAL A 74 3.37 9.94 11.71
C VAL A 74 4.75 10.14 12.31
N ASN A 75 4.85 10.46 13.59
CA ASN A 75 6.12 10.70 14.28
C ASN A 75 6.90 9.41 14.58
N HIS A 76 6.29 8.23 14.46
CA HIS A 76 6.97 6.95 14.67
C HIS A 76 7.67 6.44 13.40
N VAL A 77 7.09 6.70 12.22
CA VAL A 77 7.62 6.22 10.94
C VAL A 77 9.08 6.64 10.70
N PRO A 78 9.51 7.90 10.92
CA PRO A 78 10.90 8.29 10.72
C PRO A 78 11.85 7.55 11.66
N LYS A 79 11.45 7.32 12.92
CA LYS A 79 12.26 6.59 13.91
C LYS A 79 12.53 5.16 13.48
N VAL A 80 11.55 4.50 12.87
CA VAL A 80 11.71 3.14 12.32
C VAL A 80 12.59 3.18 11.09
N HIS A 81 12.32 4.12 10.18
CA HIS A 81 13.08 4.29 8.94
C HIS A 81 14.57 4.54 9.21
N GLU A 82 14.89 5.40 10.19
CA GLU A 82 16.25 5.72 10.63
C GLU A 82 17.03 4.51 11.15
N THR A 83 16.35 3.44 11.60
CA THR A 83 17.06 2.19 11.97
C THR A 83 17.74 1.52 10.78
N GLY A 84 17.26 1.77 9.55
CA GLY A 84 17.70 1.10 8.33
C GLY A 84 17.43 -0.42 8.29
N ARG A 85 16.96 -1.03 9.39
CA ARG A 85 16.82 -2.47 9.55
C ARG A 85 15.42 -2.96 9.24
N ILE A 86 14.41 -2.17 9.61
CA ILE A 86 13.01 -2.61 9.64
C ILE A 86 12.29 -2.08 8.40
N PRO A 87 11.99 -2.91 7.39
CA PRO A 87 11.17 -2.49 6.26
C PRO A 87 9.76 -2.13 6.71
N ILE A 88 9.24 -1.04 6.13
CA ILE A 88 7.90 -0.51 6.38
C ILE A 88 7.09 -0.61 5.10
N THR A 89 5.91 -1.24 5.20
CA THR A 89 4.91 -1.19 4.15
C THR A 89 3.65 -0.46 4.60
N GLY A 90 3.02 0.26 3.67
CA GLY A 90 1.81 1.03 3.94
C GLY A 90 0.79 0.89 2.83
N ILE A 91 -0.47 0.66 3.20
CA ILE A 91 -1.60 0.52 2.27
C ILE A 91 -2.59 1.65 2.50
N CYS A 92 -2.93 2.38 1.43
CA CYS A 92 -3.91 3.47 1.45
C CYS A 92 -3.62 4.52 2.55
N PHE A 93 -4.33 4.50 3.69
CA PHE A 93 -4.01 5.33 4.85
C PHE A 93 -2.55 5.18 5.29
N GLY A 94 -2.03 3.95 5.39
CA GLY A 94 -0.64 3.70 5.75
C GLY A 94 0.36 4.30 4.76
N HIS A 95 0.03 4.28 3.46
CA HIS A 95 0.84 4.96 2.43
C HIS A 95 0.86 6.47 2.63
N GLN A 96 -0.29 7.07 2.96
CA GLN A 96 -0.40 8.51 3.20
C GLN A 96 0.35 8.93 4.47
N ILE A 97 0.26 8.14 5.55
CA ILE A 97 1.04 8.37 6.77
C ILE A 97 2.54 8.32 6.49
N ILE A 98 3.01 7.36 5.70
CA ILE A 98 4.43 7.28 5.30
C ILE A 98 4.82 8.50 4.47
N GLY A 99 4.01 8.89 3.49
CA GLY A 99 4.27 10.09 2.70
C GLY A 99 4.37 11.35 3.56
N ARG A 100 3.41 11.55 4.47
CA ARG A 100 3.38 12.64 5.45
C ARG A 100 4.61 12.63 6.34
N ALA A 101 4.96 11.48 6.92
CA ALA A 101 6.08 11.31 7.83
C ALA A 101 7.44 11.60 7.19
N LEU A 102 7.60 11.30 5.90
CA LEU A 102 8.83 11.54 5.16
C LEU A 102 8.92 12.96 4.57
N GLY A 103 7.92 13.82 4.80
CA GLY A 103 7.91 15.22 4.37
C GLY A 103 7.26 15.46 2.99
N GLY A 104 6.40 14.55 2.51
CA GLY A 104 5.57 14.79 1.34
C GLY A 104 4.45 15.80 1.61
N ALA A 105 4.12 16.62 0.60
CA ALA A 105 3.01 17.59 0.68
C ALA A 105 1.63 16.91 0.61
N GLU A 106 0.66 17.52 1.27
CA GLU A 106 -0.67 16.94 1.56
C GLU A 106 -1.80 17.67 0.83
N LEU A 107 -2.89 16.96 0.51
CA LEU A 107 -4.17 17.59 0.16
C LEU A 107 -5.34 16.77 0.67
N PHE A 108 -6.29 17.47 1.28
CA PHE A 108 -7.57 16.92 1.71
C PHE A 108 -8.63 17.18 0.62
N GLY A 109 -9.48 16.17 0.34
CA GLY A 109 -10.74 16.40 -0.40
C GLY A 109 -10.81 15.89 -1.84
N ALA A 110 -9.92 15.00 -2.26
CA ALA A 110 -9.83 14.54 -3.63
C ALA A 110 -10.46 13.14 -3.79
N LYS A 111 -11.76 13.07 -4.11
CA LYS A 111 -12.51 11.80 -4.23
C LYS A 111 -12.01 10.99 -5.44
N TYR A 112 -11.31 9.88 -5.20
CA TYR A 112 -10.81 9.03 -6.27
C TYR A 112 -11.28 7.58 -6.12
N LEU A 113 -12.01 7.12 -7.14
CA LEU A 113 -12.52 5.75 -7.24
C LEU A 113 -11.93 5.11 -8.48
N SER A 114 -11.08 4.10 -8.25
CA SER A 114 -10.30 3.33 -9.23
C SER A 114 -9.60 4.14 -10.32
N GLN A 115 -8.29 4.28 -10.21
CA GLN A 115 -7.44 4.53 -11.37
C GLN A 115 -6.19 3.65 -11.30
N LYS A 116 -5.57 3.40 -12.47
CA LYS A 116 -4.41 2.52 -12.62
C LYS A 116 -3.28 2.97 -11.69
N LEU A 117 -2.78 2.08 -10.83
CA LEU A 117 -1.72 2.38 -9.83
C LEU A 117 -0.36 2.58 -10.53
N ILE A 118 -0.12 1.81 -11.58
CA ILE A 118 1.06 1.77 -12.44
C ILE A 118 0.49 1.67 -13.87
N PRO A 119 1.09 2.25 -14.93
CA PRO A 119 0.45 2.31 -16.26
C PRO A 119 -0.07 0.96 -16.80
N TRP A 120 0.42 -0.16 -16.26
CA TRP A 120 0.19 -1.53 -16.70
C TRP A 120 -0.48 -2.46 -15.66
N LYS A 121 -0.77 -2.01 -14.42
CA LYS A 121 -1.33 -2.87 -13.35
C LYS A 121 -2.62 -2.30 -12.76
N SER A 122 -3.65 -3.14 -12.67
CA SER A 122 -4.99 -2.77 -12.23
C SER A 122 -5.25 -3.24 -10.80
N LEU A 123 -5.52 -2.31 -9.89
CA LEU A 123 -5.83 -2.59 -8.49
C LEU A 123 -7.06 -1.81 -8.04
N HIS A 124 -7.75 -2.32 -7.03
CA HIS A 124 -8.85 -1.60 -6.39
C HIS A 124 -8.33 -0.40 -5.61
N GLN A 125 -9.00 0.74 -5.75
CA GLN A 125 -8.64 1.98 -5.06
C GLN A 125 -9.89 2.54 -4.40
N MET A 126 -9.75 2.95 -3.14
CA MET A 126 -10.79 3.65 -2.40
C MET A 126 -10.15 4.63 -1.44
N HIS A 127 -9.97 5.88 -1.88
CA HIS A 127 -9.37 6.92 -1.06
C HIS A 127 -9.91 8.31 -1.43
N ARG A 128 -9.78 9.25 -0.49
CA ARG A 128 -10.06 10.69 -0.71
C ARG A 128 -8.83 11.56 -0.52
N ASP A 129 -7.87 11.02 0.21
CA ASP A 129 -6.62 11.64 0.56
C ASP A 129 -5.54 11.08 -0.36
N ALA A 130 -4.53 11.88 -0.67
CA ALA A 130 -3.43 11.47 -1.53
C ALA A 130 -2.15 12.19 -1.11
N VAL A 131 -1.01 11.52 -1.27
CA VAL A 131 0.30 12.16 -1.24
C VAL A 131 0.44 12.97 -2.54
N LEU A 132 0.77 14.25 -2.45
CA LEU A 132 0.90 15.10 -3.64
C LEU A 132 2.33 15.29 -4.11
N GLN A 133 3.27 15.29 -3.17
CA GLN A 133 4.67 15.47 -3.49
C GLN A 133 5.45 14.28 -2.96
N SER A 134 6.19 13.63 -3.86
CA SER A 134 7.12 12.58 -3.45
C SER A 134 8.19 13.21 -2.55
N PRO A 135 8.44 12.64 -1.35
CA PRO A 135 9.53 13.11 -0.51
C PRO A 135 10.89 12.96 -1.20
N GLN A 136 11.87 13.75 -0.77
CA GLN A 136 13.21 13.71 -1.34
C GLN A 136 13.84 12.31 -1.16
N GLY A 137 14.46 11.79 -2.21
CA GLY A 137 15.10 10.46 -2.18
C GLY A 137 14.11 9.29 -2.24
N VAL A 138 12.82 9.55 -2.40
CA VAL A 138 11.79 8.52 -2.48
C VAL A 138 11.32 8.33 -3.92
N VAL A 139 11.30 7.07 -4.38
CA VAL A 139 10.87 6.72 -5.72
C VAL A 139 9.36 6.59 -5.76
N ASN A 140 8.71 7.34 -6.66
CA ASN A 140 7.30 7.13 -6.97
C ASN A 140 7.13 5.90 -7.86
N LEU A 141 6.34 4.92 -7.41
CA LEU A 141 6.11 3.66 -8.12
C LEU A 141 5.10 3.78 -9.28
N GLY A 142 4.29 4.84 -9.29
CA GLY A 142 3.34 5.04 -10.38
C GLY A 142 2.48 6.29 -10.23
N THR A 143 1.81 6.64 -11.32
CA THR A 143 0.96 7.82 -11.43
C THR A 143 -0.35 7.46 -12.11
N SER A 144 -1.39 8.25 -11.85
CA SER A 144 -2.69 8.17 -12.50
C SER A 144 -3.28 9.57 -12.68
N PRO A 145 -4.23 9.78 -13.60
CA PRO A 145 -4.91 11.07 -13.74
C PRO A 145 -5.57 11.60 -12.46
N ALA A 146 -5.97 10.72 -11.54
CA ALA A 146 -6.56 11.07 -10.25
C ALA A 146 -5.53 11.30 -9.16
N CYS A 147 -4.43 10.55 -9.17
CA CYS A 147 -3.50 10.52 -8.04
C CYS A 147 -2.11 10.31 -8.60
N GLU A 148 -1.27 11.33 -8.40
CA GLU A 148 0.07 11.40 -8.97
C GLU A 148 1.04 10.47 -8.23
N ILE A 149 0.89 10.32 -6.92
CA ILE A 149 1.76 9.45 -6.11
C ILE A 149 0.99 8.19 -5.74
N GLN A 150 1.16 7.13 -6.51
CA GLN A 150 0.47 5.86 -6.29
C GLN A 150 1.27 4.89 -5.41
N GLY A 151 2.57 5.11 -5.25
CA GLY A 151 3.37 4.34 -4.32
C GLY A 151 4.69 5.00 -4.02
N LEU A 152 5.23 4.74 -2.83
CA LEU A 152 6.51 5.26 -2.38
C LEU A 152 7.45 4.09 -2.14
N TYR A 153 8.67 4.20 -2.67
CA TYR A 153 9.68 3.16 -2.56
C TYR A 153 11.04 3.73 -2.18
N ILE A 154 11.65 3.13 -1.16
CA ILE A 154 13.05 3.28 -0.80
C ILE A 154 13.60 1.85 -0.64
N PRO A 155 14.66 1.45 -1.38
CA PRO A 155 15.22 0.11 -1.27
C PRO A 155 15.48 -0.32 0.17
N GLY A 156 15.06 -1.55 0.52
CA GLY A 156 15.27 -2.17 1.84
C GLY A 156 14.48 -1.58 3.00
N THR A 157 13.82 -0.43 2.84
CA THR A 157 13.23 0.31 3.97
C THR A 157 11.78 0.74 3.78
N ILE A 158 11.37 1.19 2.59
CA ILE A 158 9.98 1.63 2.35
C ILE A 158 9.42 0.99 1.09
N PHE A 159 8.23 0.39 1.20
CA PHE A 159 7.39 0.03 0.06
C PHE A 159 5.93 0.28 0.43
N SER A 160 5.32 1.34 -0.10
CA SER A 160 3.90 1.64 0.14
C SER A 160 3.14 1.90 -1.13
N ILE A 161 1.83 1.67 -1.10
CA ILE A 161 0.93 1.85 -2.24
C ILE A 161 -0.42 2.43 -1.81
N GLN A 162 -0.98 3.27 -2.67
CA GLN A 162 -2.27 3.93 -2.43
C GLN A 162 -3.47 2.98 -2.67
N ALA A 163 -3.35 2.03 -3.61
CA ALA A 163 -4.36 1.01 -3.87
C ALA A 163 -4.37 -0.11 -2.82
N HIS A 164 -5.42 -0.92 -2.89
CA HIS A 164 -5.70 -2.05 -2.01
C HIS A 164 -5.47 -3.39 -2.73
N PRO A 165 -4.26 -3.98 -2.69
CA PRO A 165 -4.03 -5.33 -3.22
C PRO A 165 -4.76 -6.41 -2.41
N GLU A 166 -5.15 -6.12 -1.18
CA GLU A 166 -5.91 -7.03 -0.33
C GLU A 166 -7.36 -7.17 -0.76
N PHE A 167 -7.90 -6.20 -1.50
CA PHE A 167 -9.29 -6.22 -1.98
C PHE A 167 -9.48 -7.22 -3.13
N ASN A 168 -10.67 -7.82 -3.15
CA ASN A 168 -11.21 -8.58 -4.28
C ASN A 168 -12.64 -8.11 -4.53
N ALA A 169 -13.28 -8.67 -5.56
CA ALA A 169 -14.66 -8.36 -5.92
C ALA A 169 -15.64 -8.49 -4.73
N THR A 170 -15.48 -9.52 -3.90
CA THR A 170 -16.34 -9.74 -2.72
C THR A 170 -16.18 -8.64 -1.68
N ILE A 171 -14.94 -8.30 -1.32
CA ILE A 171 -14.66 -7.21 -0.37
C ILE A 171 -15.17 -5.88 -0.93
N MET A 172 -14.92 -5.63 -2.21
CA MET A 172 -15.42 -4.43 -2.89
C MET A 172 -16.93 -4.34 -2.88
N GLY A 173 -17.65 -5.41 -3.22
CA GLY A 173 -19.11 -5.44 -3.17
C GLY A 173 -19.65 -5.09 -1.78
N ASN A 174 -19.11 -5.72 -0.74
CA ASN A 174 -19.51 -5.43 0.64
C ASN A 174 -19.24 -3.97 1.04
N ILE A 175 -18.08 -3.43 0.68
CA ILE A 175 -17.72 -2.03 0.96
C ILE A 175 -18.66 -1.08 0.23
N LEU A 176 -18.92 -1.33 -1.06
CA LEU A 176 -19.79 -0.50 -1.89
C LEU A 176 -21.21 -0.48 -1.35
N ASP A 177 -21.76 -1.65 -0.97
CA ASP A 177 -23.09 -1.78 -0.37
C ASP A 177 -23.21 -0.98 0.93
N VAL A 178 -22.24 -1.12 1.84
CA VAL A 178 -22.26 -0.39 3.12
C VAL A 178 -22.20 1.12 2.90
N ARG A 179 -21.32 1.58 2.01
CA ARG A 179 -21.13 3.01 1.74
C ARG A 179 -22.32 3.62 1.01
N HIS A 180 -22.96 2.87 0.12
CA HIS A 180 -24.21 3.26 -0.53
C HIS A 180 -25.34 3.43 0.50
N ARG A 181 -25.55 2.45 1.39
CA ARG A 181 -26.54 2.55 2.48
C ARG A 181 -26.31 3.73 3.43
N GLN A 182 -25.06 4.17 3.57
CA GLN A 182 -24.68 5.35 4.34
C GLN A 182 -24.87 6.68 3.58
N GLY A 183 -25.37 6.65 2.33
CA GLY A 183 -25.54 7.83 1.48
C GLY A 183 -24.22 8.41 0.96
N VAL A 184 -23.11 7.67 1.07
CA VAL A 184 -21.79 8.15 0.63
C VAL A 184 -21.63 8.05 -0.90
N PHE A 185 -22.31 7.08 -1.53
CA PHE A 185 -22.28 6.84 -2.97
C PHE A 185 -23.69 6.90 -3.56
N GLU A 186 -23.83 7.58 -4.69
CA GLU A 186 -25.05 7.58 -5.51
C GLU A 186 -25.17 6.28 -6.31
N ASP A 187 -26.40 5.91 -6.72
CA ASP A 187 -26.69 4.66 -7.46
C ASP A 187 -25.80 4.48 -8.69
N LYS A 188 -25.62 5.56 -9.48
CA LYS A 188 -24.78 5.54 -10.69
C LYS A 188 -23.32 5.18 -10.39
N LEU A 189 -22.82 5.61 -9.23
CA LEU A 189 -21.46 5.36 -8.80
C LEU A 189 -21.30 3.92 -8.29
N LEU A 190 -22.33 3.41 -7.59
CA LEU A 190 -22.41 2.02 -7.15
C LEU A 190 -22.39 1.07 -8.36
N ASP A 191 -23.22 1.31 -9.37
CA ASP A 191 -23.33 0.48 -10.57
C ASP A 191 -22.01 0.41 -11.35
N ASP A 192 -21.36 1.55 -11.54
CA ASP A 192 -20.05 1.60 -12.19
C ASP A 192 -18.98 0.85 -11.38
N ALA A 193 -18.95 1.06 -10.06
CA ALA A 193 -17.99 0.41 -9.19
C ALA A 193 -18.20 -1.11 -9.13
N ASN A 194 -19.43 -1.60 -9.06
CA ASN A 194 -19.75 -3.03 -9.11
C ASN A 194 -19.34 -3.66 -10.44
N ARG A 195 -19.60 -3.00 -11.57
CA ARG A 195 -19.13 -3.47 -12.89
C ARG A 195 -17.60 -3.58 -12.95
N ARG A 196 -16.88 -2.67 -12.30
CA ARG A 196 -15.41 -2.70 -12.25
C ARG A 196 -14.88 -3.71 -11.24
N ALA A 197 -15.59 -3.98 -10.15
CA ALA A 197 -15.17 -4.85 -9.06
C ALA A 197 -14.79 -6.28 -9.54
N HIS A 198 -15.52 -6.80 -10.53
CA HIS A 198 -15.32 -8.15 -11.08
C HIS A 198 -14.25 -8.26 -12.17
N LYS A 199 -13.62 -7.16 -12.58
CA LYS A 199 -12.53 -7.22 -13.57
C LYS A 199 -11.32 -7.97 -13.01
N ILE A 200 -10.42 -8.39 -13.88
CA ILE A 200 -9.13 -8.97 -13.47
C ILE A 200 -8.27 -7.84 -12.88
N HIS A 201 -7.73 -8.09 -11.68
CA HIS A 201 -6.86 -7.18 -10.96
C HIS A 201 -5.56 -7.90 -10.59
N ASP A 202 -4.46 -7.16 -10.53
CA ASP A 202 -3.11 -7.66 -10.27
C ASP A 202 -2.80 -7.81 -8.77
N ARG A 203 -3.80 -8.15 -7.95
CA ARG A 203 -3.69 -8.24 -6.49
C ARG A 203 -2.59 -9.19 -6.03
N GLU A 204 -2.51 -10.36 -6.65
CA GLU A 204 -1.55 -11.40 -6.29
C GLU A 204 -0.13 -10.95 -6.60
N PHE A 205 0.10 -10.35 -7.77
CA PHE A 205 1.39 -9.84 -8.17
C PHE A 205 1.92 -8.78 -7.19
N VAL A 206 1.08 -7.81 -6.82
CA VAL A 206 1.49 -6.73 -5.91
C VAL A 206 1.61 -7.23 -4.47
N GLY A 207 0.72 -8.12 -4.02
CA GLY A 207 0.84 -8.78 -2.72
C GLY A 207 2.13 -9.60 -2.61
N GLU A 208 2.50 -10.35 -3.64
CA GLU A 208 3.75 -11.09 -3.70
C GLU A 208 4.97 -10.16 -3.68
N ALA A 209 4.93 -9.05 -4.41
CA ALA A 209 6.01 -8.06 -4.40
C ALA A 209 6.21 -7.45 -3.00
N ILE A 210 5.12 -7.14 -2.29
CA ILE A 210 5.19 -6.68 -0.89
C ILE A 210 5.81 -7.76 0.00
N TRP A 211 5.34 -9.00 -0.08
CA TRP A 211 5.91 -10.10 0.70
C TRP A 211 7.40 -10.29 0.45
N ARG A 212 7.83 -10.27 -0.81
CA ARG A 212 9.24 -10.39 -1.17
C ARG A 212 10.08 -9.23 -0.63
N PHE A 213 9.55 -8.01 -0.66
CA PHE A 213 10.20 -6.85 -0.06
C PHE A 213 10.36 -7.01 1.45
N LEU A 214 9.33 -7.50 2.16
CA LEU A 214 9.38 -7.69 3.62
C LEU A 214 10.29 -8.84 4.05
N LEU A 215 10.51 -9.83 3.18
CA LEU A 215 11.33 -11.01 3.43
C LEU A 215 12.78 -10.87 2.93
N GLU A 216 13.11 -9.76 2.28
CA GLU A 216 14.48 -9.49 1.80
C GLU A 216 15.37 -9.22 3.03
N GLU A 217 16.41 -10.04 3.23
CA GLU A 217 17.42 -9.74 4.25
C GLU A 217 18.21 -8.49 3.79
N ASN A 218 18.20 -7.45 4.62
CA ASN A 218 19.03 -6.26 4.40
C ASN A 218 20.51 -6.67 4.53
N GLN A 219 21.23 -6.77 3.41
CA GLN A 219 22.66 -7.08 3.34
C GLN A 219 23.53 -5.96 3.94
#